data_AF-V5AME3-F1
#
_entry.id   AF-V5AME3-F1
#
_cell.length_a   1.000
_cell.length_b   1.000
_cell.length_c   1.000
_cell.angle_alpha   90.00
_cell.angle_beta   90.00
_cell.angle_gamma   90.00
#
_symmetry.space_group_name_H-M   'P 1'
#
loop_
_entity.id
_entity.type
_entity.pdbx_description
1 polymer ?
#
loop_
_entity_poly.entity_id
_entity_poly.type
_entity_poly.pdbx_seq_one_letter_code
_entity_poly.pdbx_strand_id
1 'polypeptide(L)' 'MQKPAVCFTVFGETHGGVLHGVDNNFNAVLDKGGEQRELCFVRGETVLYIGFMDEEEKKKEGGGGESTNSV' A
#
# COMPACT_ATOMS: atom_id res chain seq x y z
N MET A 1 -3.18 13.24 3.35
CA MET A 1 -2.07 12.34 3.78
C MET A 1 -1.71 11.50 2.57
N GLN A 2 -0.44 11.40 2.20
CA GLN A 2 0.04 10.51 1.13
C GLN A 2 0.94 9.46 1.78
N LYS A 3 0.36 8.31 2.16
CA LYS A 3 1.09 7.21 2.84
C LYS A 3 0.76 5.88 2.15
N PRO A 4 1.72 4.97 1.97
CA PRO A 4 1.44 3.62 1.53
C PRO A 4 0.39 2.95 2.43
N ALA A 5 -0.63 2.38 1.81
CA ALA A 5 -1.74 1.75 2.50
C ALA A 5 -2.32 0.58 1.70
N VAL A 6 -3.07 -0.27 2.40
CA VAL A 6 -3.89 -1.33 1.81
C VAL A 6 -5.31 -1.18 2.32
N CYS A 7 -6.25 -1.15 1.37
CA CYS A 7 -7.68 -1.14 1.64
C CYS A 7 -8.23 -2.57 1.55
N PHE A 8 -9.02 -2.97 2.55
CA PHE A 8 -9.69 -4.27 2.61
C PHE A 8 -11.19 -4.07 2.45
N THR A 9 -11.83 -4.82 1.54
CA THR A 9 -13.27 -4.69 1.27
C THR A 9 -14.09 -5.79 1.91
N VAL A 10 -15.40 -5.57 2.05
CA VAL A 10 -16.40 -6.56 2.50
C VAL A 10 -16.48 -7.78 1.58
N PHE A 11 -15.97 -7.67 0.35
CA PHE A 11 -15.93 -8.77 -0.63
C PHE A 11 -14.67 -9.65 -0.48
N GLY A 12 -13.77 -9.31 0.44
CA GLY A 12 -12.49 -10.00 0.61
C GLY A 12 -11.41 -9.55 -0.38
N GLU A 13 -11.64 -8.48 -1.12
CA GLU A 13 -10.65 -7.90 -2.04
C GLU A 13 -9.67 -7.01 -1.29
N THR A 14 -8.46 -6.89 -1.84
CA THR A 14 -7.42 -6.01 -1.32
C THR A 14 -6.93 -5.06 -2.39
N HIS A 15 -6.84 -3.77 -2.05
CA HIS A 15 -6.35 -2.73 -2.95
C HIS A 15 -5.20 -1.98 -2.28
N GLY A 16 -3.98 -2.23 -2.75
CA GLY A 16 -2.76 -1.58 -2.28
C GLY A 16 -2.39 -0.37 -3.13
N GLY A 17 -1.82 0.66 -2.49
CA GLY A 17 -1.32 1.85 -3.18
C GLY A 17 -0.91 2.95 -2.20
N VAL A 18 -0.59 4.13 -2.72
CA VAL A 18 -0.46 5.34 -1.91
C VAL A 18 -1.85 5.90 -1.68
N LEU A 19 -2.29 5.99 -0.42
CA LEU A 19 -3.58 6.59 -0.10
C LEU A 19 -3.50 8.10 -0.32
N HIS A 20 -4.31 8.65 -1.22
CA HIS A 20 -4.36 10.09 -1.50
C HIS A 20 -5.36 10.82 -0.60
N GLY A 21 -6.48 10.18 -0.29
CA GLY A 21 -7.55 10.79 0.48
C GLY A 21 -8.62 9.80 0.90
N VAL A 22 -9.31 10.18 1.97
CA VAL A 22 -10.51 9.53 2.49
C VAL A 22 -11.51 10.63 2.81
N ASP A 23 -12.77 10.45 2.41
CA ASP A 23 -13.85 11.39 2.73
C ASP A 23 -14.66 10.95 3.97
N ASN A 24 -15.69 11.75 4.33
CA ASN A 24 -16.54 11.46 5.49
C ASN A 24 -17.42 10.21 5.31
N ASN A 25 -17.59 9.73 4.08
CA ASN A 25 -18.31 8.50 3.77
C ASN A 25 -17.36 7.30 3.67
N PHE A 26 -16.08 7.50 4.02
CA PHE A 26 -15.02 6.51 3.95
C PHE A 26 -14.66 6.06 2.51
N ASN A 27 -15.04 6.84 1.49
CA ASN A 27 -14.56 6.61 0.14
C ASN A 27 -13.05 6.84 0.11
N ALA A 28 -12.31 5.92 -0.50
CA ALA A 28 -10.85 5.97 -0.54
C ALA A 28 -10.34 6.10 -1.97
N VAL A 29 -9.31 6.90 -2.14
CA VAL A 29 -8.55 7.00 -3.40
C VAL A 29 -7.13 6.52 -3.16
N LEU A 30 -6.73 5.47 -3.87
CA LEU A 30 -5.37 4.94 -3.85
C LEU A 30 -4.71 5.16 -5.21
N ASP A 31 -3.46 5.61 -5.23
CA ASP A 31 -2.60 5.57 -6.40
C ASP A 31 -1.84 4.23 -6.41
N LYS A 32 -2.12 3.39 -7.41
CA LYS A 32 -1.48 2.08 -7.56
C LYS A 32 -0.05 2.16 -8.10
N GLY A 33 0.40 3.35 -8.51
CA GLY A 33 1.68 3.55 -9.17
C GLY A 33 1.68 3.07 -10.62
N GLY A 34 2.88 2.79 -11.15
CA GLY A 34 3.10 2.43 -12.55
C GLY A 34 3.29 3.64 -13.49
N GLU A 35 3.60 3.37 -14.76
CA GLU A 35 3.91 4.41 -15.75
C GLU A 35 2.74 5.38 -16.00
N GLN A 36 1.51 4.91 -15.83
CA GLN A 36 0.30 5.69 -16.08
C GLN A 36 -0.32 6.32 -14.82
N ARG A 37 0.25 6.08 -13.63
CA ARG A 37 -0.31 6.53 -12.33
C ARG A 37 -1.80 6.22 -12.20
N GLU A 38 -2.13 4.94 -12.23
CA GLU A 38 -3.52 4.48 -12.19
C GLU A 38 -4.14 4.77 -10.82
N LEU A 39 -5.27 5.48 -10.83
CA LEU A 39 -6.06 5.75 -9.62
C LEU A 39 -7.12 4.67 -9.40
N CYS A 40 -7.23 4.22 -8.16
CA CYS A 40 -8.20 3.25 -7.70
C CYS A 40 -9.15 3.92 -6.70
N PHE A 41 -10.44 3.94 -7.05
CA PHE A 41 -11.51 4.45 -6.20
C PHE A 41 -12.22 3.29 -5.52
N VAL A 42 -12.24 3.28 -4.19
CA VAL A 42 -12.97 2.29 -3.39
C VAL A 42 -14.15 2.98 -2.72
N ARG A 43 -15.34 2.42 -2.91
CA ARG A 43 -16.58 2.95 -2.36
C ARG A 43 -16.64 2.67 -0.85
N GLY A 44 -16.87 3.70 -0.04
CA GLY A 44 -16.70 3.61 1.41
C GLY A 44 -17.58 2.58 2.11
N GLU A 45 -18.81 2.35 1.63
CA GLU A 45 -19.69 1.30 2.16
C GLU A 45 -19.11 -0.13 2.01
N THR A 46 -18.14 -0.29 1.11
CA THR A 46 -17.46 -1.56 0.88
C THR A 46 -16.17 -1.70 1.69
N VAL A 47 -15.68 -0.64 2.32
CA VAL A 47 -14.41 -0.64 3.05
C VAL A 47 -14.62 -1.17 4.46
N LEU A 48 -13.87 -2.21 4.83
CA LEU A 48 -13.78 -2.72 6.20
C LEU A 48 -12.77 -1.92 7.02
N TYR A 49 -11.55 -1.79 6.51
CA TYR A 49 -10.50 -0.97 7.12
C TYR A 49 -9.42 -0.61 6.10
N ILE A 50 -8.59 0.38 6.46
CA ILE A 50 -7.41 0.80 5.72
C ILE A 50 -6.20 0.64 6.65
N GLY A 51 -5.27 -0.24 6.28
CA GLY A 51 -4.01 -0.44 6.99
C GLY A 51 -2.90 0.40 6.37
N PHE A 52 -2.11 1.09 7.19
CA PHE A 52 -0.93 1.81 6.72
C PHE A 52 0.29 0.90 6.79
N MET A 53 1.10 0.90 5.74
CA MET A 53 2.39 0.22 5.74
C MET A 53 3.45 1.17 6.32
N ASP A 54 4.25 0.68 7.26
CA ASP A 54 5.37 1.45 7.77
C ASP A 54 6.56 1.34 6.82
N GLU A 55 7.26 2.47 6.62
CA GLU A 55 8.36 2.55 5.65
C GLU A 55 9.59 1.71 6.07
N GLU A 56 9.63 1.22 7.31
CA GLU A 56 10.74 0.44 7.85
C GLU A 56 10.80 -1.00 7.31
N GLU A 57 9.71 -1.55 6.77
CA GLU A 57 9.71 -2.92 6.24
C GLU A 57 10.29 -3.05 4.82
N LYS A 58 10.50 -1.94 4.09
CA LYS A 58 11.05 -1.98 2.71
C LYS A 58 12.54 -2.29 2.60
N LYS A 59 13.29 -2.42 3.70
CA LYS A 59 14.75 -2.62 3.68
C LYS A 59 15.23 -4.07 3.88
N LYS A 60 14.36 -5.06 4.08
CA LYS A 60 14.80 -6.42 4.44
C LYS A 60 14.79 -7.48 3.34
N GLU A 61 14.35 -7.16 2.12
CA GLU A 61 14.40 -8.12 1.01
C GLU A 61 15.29 -7.60 -0.11
N GLY A 62 16.60 -7.73 0.08
CA GLY A 62 17.58 -7.44 -0.98
C GLY A 62 19.02 -7.69 -0.55
N GLY A 63 19.52 -8.91 -0.83
CA GLY A 63 20.97 -9.17 -0.90
C GLY A 63 21.46 -10.38 -0.12
N GLY A 64 21.30 -11.57 -0.70
CA GLY A 64 22.19 -12.70 -0.39
C GLY A 64 23.52 -12.55 -1.14
N GLY A 65 24.60 -13.07 -0.55
CA GLY A 65 25.78 -13.53 -1.28
C GLY A 65 27.10 -12.79 -1.06
N GLU A 66 28.10 -13.58 -0.66
CA GLU A 66 29.55 -13.42 -0.84
C GLU A 66 30.42 -12.61 0.15
N SER A 67 31.07 -13.40 1.02
CA SER A 67 32.54 -13.59 1.09
C SER A 67 33.46 -12.39 1.35
N THR A 68 34.06 -12.34 2.55
CA THR A 68 35.49 -11.97 2.68
C THR A 68 36.19 -12.83 3.74
N ASN A 69 37.37 -13.33 3.37
CA ASN A 69 38.28 -14.18 4.15
C ASN A 69 38.84 -13.46 5.38
N SER A 70 39.05 -14.21 6.46
CA SER A 70 39.98 -13.84 7.54
C SER A 70 41.29 -14.62 7.32
N VAL A 71 42.39 -13.88 7.15
CA VAL A 71 43.78 -14.39 7.29
C VAL A 71 44.15 -14.32 8.76
#